data_AF-K2GZN5-F1
#
_entry.id   AF-K2GZN5-F1
#
_cell.length_a   1.000
_cell.length_b   1.000
_cell.length_c   1.000
_cell.angle_alpha   90.00
_cell.angle_beta   90.00
_cell.angle_gamma   90.00
#
_symmetry.space_group_name_H-M   'P 1'
#
loop_
_entity.id
_entity.type
_entity.pdbx_description
1 polymer ?
#
loop_
_entity_poly.entity_id
_entity_poly.type
_entity_poly.pdbx_seq_one_letter_code
_entity_poly.pdbx_strand_id
1 'polypeptide(L)'
;MPYISKLLITLQQINPFICDVTREAGIYLFIIFYKEGKLFRTLFNQDCQALKIMFSSLFDIYSSFISTLCYKCHDIGILCNAITYLKDEQILYRLPHSKLIQLPEYSIFNFCVNELVTNISERLVYLSLNLINNLIASFHPSKNDLNYPAIFSNSNVQDLPFKLVLYPPTTNTLTLLSKLHFSLSNELFSQIANTAINACVDSILHAIPQIPSNNELDGKLFALRNLCILRDQIIPFTEVDTSLRKVETKVQELCGEICNYFLKTFCPSGLQVLRDFVFDDKSQNEIKVIQSQIIEELVHNSINSKEDLNILHVYLHQVHLKELLEILKARIVYFAHKLTILFRDQDFEKRFLEAAKPILNY
;
A
#
# COMPACT_ATOMS: atom_id res chain seq x y z
N MET A 1 5.84 28.22 -36.80
CA MET A 1 5.05 27.28 -37.64
C MET A 1 3.56 27.33 -37.28
N PRO A 2 2.80 28.32 -37.76
CA PRO A 2 1.42 28.58 -37.32
C PRO A 2 0.44 27.44 -37.62
N TYR A 3 0.72 26.61 -38.63
CA TYR A 3 -0.12 25.47 -39.00
C TYR A 3 -0.19 24.39 -37.91
N ILE A 4 0.95 24.07 -37.29
CA ILE A 4 1.03 23.04 -36.23
C ILE A 4 0.31 23.52 -34.98
N SER A 5 0.52 24.78 -34.58
CA SER A 5 -0.21 25.36 -33.44
C SER A 5 -1.72 25.32 -33.66
N LYS A 6 -2.20 25.64 -34.87
CA LYS A 6 -3.63 25.53 -35.21
C LYS A 6 -4.14 24.10 -35.14
N LEU A 7 -3.38 23.13 -35.64
CA LEU A 7 -3.73 21.71 -35.60
C LEU A 7 -3.82 21.18 -34.16
N LEU A 8 -2.87 21.56 -33.29
CA LEU A 8 -2.89 21.19 -31.88
C LEU A 8 -4.13 21.75 -31.15
N ILE A 9 -4.50 23.00 -31.43
CA ILE A 9 -5.72 23.61 -30.91
C ILE A 9 -6.96 22.85 -31.39
N THR A 10 -7.03 22.49 -32.67
CA THR A 10 -8.14 21.68 -33.21
C THR A 10 -8.19 20.29 -32.57
N LEU A 11 -7.06 19.63 -32.37
CA LEU A 11 -7.00 18.33 -31.69
C LEU A 11 -7.50 18.42 -30.24
N GLN A 12 -7.17 19.49 -29.53
CA GLN A 12 -7.69 19.75 -28.19
C GLN A 12 -9.20 20.02 -28.19
N GLN A 13 -9.74 20.67 -29.22
CA GLN A 13 -11.20 20.88 -29.32
C GLN A 13 -11.98 19.59 -29.58
N ILE A 14 -11.37 18.64 -30.30
CA ILE A 14 -11.99 17.36 -30.64
C ILE A 14 -11.87 16.36 -29.48
N ASN A 15 -10.76 16.36 -28.76
CA ASN A 15 -10.49 15.39 -27.72
C ASN A 15 -10.67 15.99 -26.32
N PRO A 16 -11.46 15.35 -25.43
CA PRO A 16 -11.73 15.88 -24.10
C PRO A 16 -10.54 15.75 -23.14
N PHE A 17 -9.66 14.76 -23.35
CA PHE A 17 -8.57 14.46 -22.43
C PHE A 17 -7.20 14.70 -23.06
N ILE A 18 -6.28 15.21 -22.24
CA ILE A 18 -4.90 15.47 -22.66
C ILE A 18 -4.20 14.22 -23.16
N CYS A 19 -4.43 13.03 -22.58
CA CYS A 19 -3.79 11.80 -23.03
C CYS A 19 -4.08 11.49 -24.49
N ASP A 20 -5.31 11.75 -24.95
CA ASP A 20 -5.71 11.53 -26.34
C ASP A 20 -5.04 12.55 -27.26
N VAL A 21 -4.96 13.81 -26.82
CA VAL A 21 -4.23 14.87 -27.54
C VAL A 21 -2.75 14.51 -27.65
N THR A 22 -2.10 14.10 -26.55
CA THR A 22 -0.70 13.66 -26.53
C THR A 22 -0.46 12.51 -27.51
N ARG A 23 -1.36 11.53 -27.54
CA ARG A 23 -1.26 10.39 -28.47
C ARG A 23 -1.37 10.84 -29.92
N GLU A 24 -2.47 11.49 -30.30
CA GLU A 24 -2.72 11.84 -31.71
C GLU A 24 -1.73 12.88 -32.23
N ALA A 25 -1.41 13.90 -31.43
CA ALA A 25 -0.45 14.92 -31.81
C ALA A 25 0.99 14.36 -31.86
N GLY A 26 1.35 13.44 -30.96
CA GLY A 26 2.63 12.74 -30.99
C GLY A 26 2.80 11.88 -32.24
N ILE A 27 1.77 11.11 -32.63
CA ILE A 27 1.76 10.34 -33.87
C ILE A 27 1.92 11.25 -35.09
N TYR A 28 1.16 12.34 -35.13
CA TYR A 28 1.23 13.29 -36.23
C TYR A 28 2.61 13.97 -36.32
N LEU A 29 3.20 14.34 -35.17
CA LEU A 29 4.53 14.93 -35.12
C LEU A 29 5.58 13.95 -35.65
N PHE A 30 5.55 12.67 -35.23
CA PHE A 30 6.48 11.67 -35.77
C PHE A 30 6.36 11.51 -37.29
N ILE A 31 5.14 11.53 -37.84
CA ILE A 31 4.92 11.46 -39.29
C ILE A 31 5.58 12.65 -40.01
N ILE A 32 5.52 13.86 -39.43
CA ILE A 32 6.22 15.04 -39.97
C ILE A 32 7.73 14.81 -39.94
N PHE A 33 8.29 14.40 -38.80
CA PHE A 33 9.71 14.10 -38.67
C PHE A 33 10.17 13.13 -39.75
N TYR A 34 9.48 12.00 -39.89
CA TYR A 34 9.79 10.97 -40.87
C TYR A 34 9.71 11.48 -42.32
N LYS A 35 8.63 12.20 -42.69
CA LYS A 35 8.45 12.69 -44.06
C LYS A 35 9.45 13.79 -44.43
N GLU A 36 9.65 14.76 -43.54
CA GLU A 36 10.57 15.87 -43.77
C GLU A 36 12.03 15.39 -43.79
N GLY A 37 12.41 14.48 -42.89
CA GLY A 37 13.75 13.91 -42.87
C GLY A 37 14.06 13.10 -44.12
N LYS A 38 13.10 12.28 -44.58
CA LYS A 38 13.20 11.56 -45.86
C LYS A 38 13.31 12.51 -47.06
N LEU A 39 12.49 13.56 -47.12
CA LEU A 39 12.52 14.55 -48.18
C LEU A 39 13.85 15.29 -48.21
N PHE A 40 14.32 15.75 -47.05
CA PHE A 40 15.59 16.47 -46.91
C PHE A 40 16.77 15.64 -47.44
N ARG A 41 16.87 14.36 -47.04
CA ARG A 41 17.94 13.49 -47.52
C ARG A 41 17.86 13.20 -49.02
N THR A 42 16.66 13.17 -49.59
CA THR A 42 16.47 13.00 -51.03
C THR A 42 17.00 14.21 -51.81
N LEU A 43 16.96 15.41 -51.21
CA LEU A 43 17.42 16.66 -51.85
C LEU A 43 18.89 16.97 -51.60
N PHE A 44 19.39 16.73 -50.38
CA PHE A 44 20.69 17.23 -49.93
C PHE A 44 21.75 16.14 -49.68
N ASN A 45 21.41 14.85 -49.86
CA ASN A 45 22.30 13.68 -49.74
C ASN A 45 23.08 13.51 -48.41
N GLN A 46 22.98 14.44 -47.45
CA GLN A 46 23.65 14.41 -46.15
C GLN A 46 22.78 15.05 -45.07
N ASP A 47 22.93 14.59 -43.83
CA ASP A 47 22.29 15.22 -42.67
C ASP A 47 23.03 16.51 -42.27
N CYS A 48 22.26 17.60 -42.15
CA CYS A 48 22.77 18.91 -41.78
C CYS A 48 22.26 19.35 -40.40
N GLN A 49 23.03 20.18 -39.70
CA GLN A 49 22.58 20.82 -38.46
C GLN A 49 21.27 21.59 -38.63
N ALA A 50 21.01 22.15 -39.82
CA ALA A 50 19.76 22.86 -40.12
C ALA A 50 18.52 21.96 -39.95
N LEU A 51 18.60 20.67 -40.34
CA LEU A 51 17.49 19.73 -40.18
C LEU A 51 17.21 19.46 -38.69
N LYS A 52 18.27 19.31 -37.88
CA LYS A 52 18.14 19.14 -36.42
C LYS A 52 17.50 20.36 -35.77
N ILE A 53 17.93 21.57 -36.13
CA ILE A 53 17.36 22.83 -35.63
C ILE A 53 15.87 22.93 -35.99
N MET A 54 15.50 22.58 -37.23
CA MET A 54 14.11 22.56 -37.66
C MET A 54 13.29 21.60 -36.79
N PHE A 55 13.76 20.38 -36.62
CA PHE A 55 13.10 19.38 -35.78
C PHE A 55 12.95 19.80 -34.33
N SER A 56 13.99 20.35 -33.72
CA SER A 56 13.90 20.91 -32.37
C SER A 56 12.84 22.00 -32.29
N SER A 57 12.82 22.96 -33.23
CA SER A 57 11.82 24.02 -33.23
C SER A 57 10.38 23.55 -33.39
N LEU A 58 10.17 22.44 -34.12
CA LEU A 58 8.86 21.79 -34.24
C LEU A 58 8.45 21.11 -32.94
N PHE A 59 9.41 20.43 -32.31
CA PHE A 59 9.20 19.79 -31.03
C PHE A 59 8.90 20.79 -29.92
N ASP A 60 9.59 21.94 -29.87
CA ASP A 60 9.37 22.99 -28.86
C ASP A 60 7.92 23.50 -28.86
N ILE A 61 7.31 23.64 -30.05
CA ILE A 61 5.90 24.04 -30.18
C ILE A 61 4.98 22.96 -29.58
N TYR A 62 5.26 21.70 -29.88
CA TYR A 62 4.49 20.57 -29.39
C TYR A 62 4.65 20.39 -27.87
N SER A 63 5.90 20.36 -27.38
CA SER A 63 6.23 20.15 -25.97
C SER A 63 5.66 21.28 -25.11
N SER A 64 5.79 22.54 -25.54
CA SER A 64 5.19 23.70 -24.85
C SER A 64 3.66 23.58 -24.75
N PHE A 65 3.02 23.15 -25.83
CA PHE A 65 1.57 22.94 -25.85
C PHE A 65 1.13 21.82 -24.90
N ILE A 66 1.76 20.64 -24.97
CA ILE A 66 1.43 19.52 -24.10
C ILE A 66 1.72 19.86 -22.64
N SER A 67 2.87 20.46 -22.33
CA SER A 67 3.21 20.90 -20.97
C SER A 67 2.16 21.87 -20.39
N THR A 68 1.63 22.78 -21.22
CA THR A 68 0.56 23.70 -20.81
C THR A 68 -0.73 22.95 -20.45
N LEU A 69 -1.07 21.90 -21.21
CA LEU A 69 -2.22 21.06 -20.90
C LEU A 69 -1.96 20.22 -19.64
N CYS A 70 -0.76 19.67 -19.48
CA CYS A 70 -0.38 18.86 -18.31
C CYS A 70 -0.46 19.67 -17.03
N TYR A 71 -0.05 20.94 -17.07
CA TYR A 71 -0.13 21.84 -15.93
C TYR A 71 -1.59 22.06 -15.47
N LYS A 72 -2.55 22.09 -16.40
CA LYS A 72 -3.98 22.23 -16.10
C LYS A 72 -4.65 20.90 -15.69
N CYS A 73 -3.96 19.78 -15.88
CA CYS A 73 -4.47 18.48 -15.48
C CYS A 73 -4.30 18.27 -13.97
N HIS A 74 -5.33 17.74 -13.34
CA HIS A 74 -5.36 17.36 -11.92
C HIS A 74 -5.59 15.86 -11.71
N ASP A 75 -5.94 15.12 -12.76
CA ASP A 75 -6.16 13.67 -12.69
C ASP A 75 -4.87 12.92 -13.00
N ILE A 76 -4.36 12.21 -11.98
CA ILE A 76 -3.16 11.39 -12.11
C ILE A 76 -3.31 10.26 -13.15
N GLY A 77 -4.51 9.68 -13.30
CA GLY A 77 -4.74 8.59 -14.24
C GLY A 77 -4.61 9.05 -15.69
N ILE A 78 -5.06 10.26 -15.98
CA ILE A 78 -4.91 10.85 -17.32
C ILE A 78 -3.43 11.11 -17.63
N LEU A 79 -2.65 11.58 -16.66
CA LEU A 79 -1.20 11.78 -16.83
C LEU A 79 -0.46 10.44 -16.97
N CYS A 80 -0.83 9.42 -16.20
CA CYS A 80 -0.32 8.06 -16.33
C CYS A 80 -0.53 7.53 -17.76
N ASN A 81 -1.74 7.65 -18.29
CA ASN A 81 -2.06 7.24 -19.66
C ASN A 81 -1.25 8.01 -20.70
N ALA A 82 -1.07 9.33 -20.51
CA ALA A 82 -0.24 10.13 -21.39
C ALA A 82 1.22 9.64 -21.41
N ILE A 83 1.79 9.30 -20.25
CA ILE A 83 3.14 8.70 -20.17
C ILE A 83 3.17 7.33 -20.85
N THR A 84 2.17 6.48 -20.63
CA THR A 84 2.08 5.17 -21.29
C THR A 84 2.08 5.31 -22.81
N TYR A 85 1.30 6.24 -23.36
CA TYR A 85 1.27 6.49 -24.80
C TYR A 85 2.60 7.01 -25.37
N LEU A 86 3.32 7.82 -24.60
CA LEU A 86 4.63 8.32 -25.02
C LEU A 86 5.72 7.23 -24.96
N LYS A 87 5.65 6.33 -23.98
CA LYS A 87 6.59 5.22 -23.82
C LYS A 87 6.31 4.05 -24.77
N ASP A 88 5.06 3.85 -25.18
CA ASP A 88 4.69 2.76 -26.07
C ASP A 88 5.02 3.10 -27.53
N GLU A 89 6.09 2.49 -28.03
CA GLU A 89 6.56 2.69 -29.39
C GLU A 89 5.53 2.24 -30.45
N GLN A 90 4.75 1.20 -30.18
CA GLN A 90 3.76 0.71 -31.15
C GLN A 90 2.62 1.71 -31.32
N ILE A 91 2.23 2.37 -30.23
CA ILE A 91 1.22 3.41 -30.24
C ILE A 91 1.73 4.65 -30.97
N LEU A 92 2.91 5.14 -30.61
CA LEU A 92 3.39 6.44 -31.05
C LEU A 92 3.91 6.42 -32.49
N TYR A 93 4.64 5.36 -32.87
CA TYR A 93 5.31 5.30 -34.16
C TYR A 93 4.56 4.48 -35.22
N ARG A 94 3.62 3.61 -34.81
CA ARG A 94 2.87 2.70 -35.69
C ARG A 94 3.74 1.86 -36.63
N LEU A 95 4.97 1.57 -36.20
CA LEU A 95 5.97 0.77 -36.91
C LEU A 95 6.61 -0.22 -35.93
N PRO A 96 7.07 -1.40 -36.40
CA PRO A 96 7.80 -2.33 -35.55
C PRO A 96 9.17 -1.76 -35.17
N HIS A 97 9.61 -2.01 -33.94
CA HIS A 97 10.90 -1.53 -33.38
C HIS A 97 12.09 -1.80 -34.30
N SER A 98 12.13 -2.97 -34.95
CA SER A 98 13.18 -3.35 -35.89
C SER A 98 13.34 -2.40 -37.08
N LYS A 99 12.26 -1.77 -37.53
CA LYS A 99 12.29 -0.74 -38.58
C LYS A 99 12.59 0.65 -38.01
N LEU A 100 12.19 0.91 -36.76
CA LEU A 100 12.37 2.22 -36.12
C LEU A 100 13.82 2.56 -35.85
N ILE A 101 14.60 1.62 -35.31
CA ILE A 101 16.01 1.85 -34.98
C ILE A 101 16.85 2.21 -36.21
N GLN A 102 16.41 1.79 -37.40
CA GLN A 102 17.09 2.09 -38.67
C GLN A 102 16.84 3.53 -39.15
N LEU A 103 15.83 4.23 -38.60
CA LEU A 103 15.48 5.57 -39.00
C LEU A 103 16.34 6.59 -38.24
N PRO A 104 17.07 7.47 -38.92
CA PRO A 104 17.83 8.52 -38.24
C PRO A 104 16.96 9.44 -37.38
N GLU A 105 15.71 9.70 -37.80
CA GLU A 105 14.73 10.54 -37.10
C GLU A 105 14.32 9.97 -35.74
N TYR A 106 14.35 8.64 -35.62
CA TYR A 106 13.93 7.95 -34.41
C TYR A 106 14.74 8.42 -33.20
N SER A 107 16.06 8.56 -33.35
CA SER A 107 16.95 8.99 -32.27
C SER A 107 16.59 10.39 -31.72
N ILE A 108 16.34 11.35 -32.63
CA ILE A 108 16.03 12.74 -32.27
C ILE A 108 14.64 12.80 -31.62
N PHE A 109 13.66 12.15 -32.24
CA PHE A 109 12.30 12.15 -31.72
C PHE A 109 12.19 11.42 -30.38
N ASN A 110 12.88 10.30 -30.20
CA ASN A 110 12.92 9.56 -28.93
C ASN A 110 13.55 10.41 -27.81
N PHE A 111 14.63 11.15 -28.10
CA PHE A 111 15.21 12.10 -27.14
C PHE A 111 14.18 13.13 -26.68
N CYS A 112 13.50 13.76 -27.64
CA CYS A 112 12.44 14.72 -27.38
C CYS A 112 11.27 14.11 -26.56
N VAL A 113 10.81 12.91 -26.92
CA VAL A 113 9.76 12.20 -26.17
C VAL A 113 10.17 11.95 -24.73
N ASN A 114 11.41 11.53 -24.47
CA ASN A 114 11.92 11.31 -23.11
C ASN A 114 11.96 12.59 -22.28
N GLU A 115 12.29 13.73 -22.90
CA GLU A 115 12.20 15.04 -22.24
C GLU A 115 10.75 15.36 -21.84
N LEU A 116 9.79 15.12 -22.74
CA LEU A 116 8.37 15.31 -22.43
C LEU A 116 7.88 14.36 -21.34
N VAL A 117 8.26 13.08 -21.40
CA VAL A 117 7.95 12.10 -20.34
C VAL A 117 8.48 12.58 -18.99
N THR A 118 9.66 13.18 -18.95
CA THR A 118 10.24 13.77 -17.73
C THR A 118 9.36 14.89 -17.19
N ASN A 119 8.98 15.85 -18.04
CA ASN A 119 8.10 16.97 -17.65
C ASN A 119 6.73 16.50 -17.12
N ILE A 120 6.12 15.50 -17.77
CA ILE A 120 4.83 14.94 -17.33
C ILE A 120 5.01 14.17 -16.01
N SER A 121 6.14 13.45 -15.86
CA SER A 121 6.46 12.72 -14.63
C SER A 121 6.64 13.66 -13.45
N GLU A 122 7.30 14.81 -13.61
CA GLU A 122 7.42 15.83 -12.55
C GLU A 122 6.04 16.33 -12.08
N ARG A 123 5.14 16.61 -13.02
CA ARG A 123 3.76 17.00 -12.70
C ARG A 123 3.01 15.87 -11.98
N LEU A 124 3.17 14.63 -12.43
CA LEU A 124 2.57 13.46 -11.80
C LEU A 124 3.07 13.26 -10.37
N VAL A 125 4.38 13.42 -10.13
CA VAL A 125 5.01 13.37 -8.81
C VAL A 125 4.40 14.44 -7.90
N TYR A 126 4.33 15.69 -8.37
CA TYR A 126 3.73 16.80 -7.62
C TYR A 126 2.28 16.50 -7.19
N LEU A 127 1.44 16.04 -8.13
CA LEU A 127 0.05 15.70 -7.82
C LEU A 127 -0.04 14.52 -6.86
N SER A 128 0.82 13.52 -7.02
CA SER A 128 0.85 12.35 -6.13
C SER A 128 1.18 12.75 -4.69
N LEU A 129 2.17 13.62 -4.50
CA LEU A 129 2.53 14.14 -3.17
C LEU A 129 1.39 14.97 -2.56
N ASN A 130 0.70 15.79 -3.35
CA ASN A 130 -0.49 16.51 -2.87
C ASN A 130 -1.62 15.57 -2.45
N LEU A 131 -1.88 14.51 -3.23
CA LEU A 131 -2.88 13.51 -2.88
C LEU A 131 -2.50 12.78 -1.59
N ILE A 132 -1.22 12.41 -1.42
CA ILE A 132 -0.73 11.79 -0.18
C ILE A 132 -0.98 12.72 1.01
N ASN A 133 -0.60 13.98 0.89
CA ASN A 133 -0.77 14.95 1.98
C ASN A 133 -2.25 15.13 2.34
N ASN A 134 -3.14 15.28 1.35
CA ASN A 134 -4.54 15.63 1.58
C ASN A 134 -5.45 14.44 1.91
N LEU A 135 -5.20 13.27 1.32
CA LEU A 135 -6.12 12.12 1.39
C LEU A 135 -5.59 10.96 2.23
N ILE A 136 -4.34 11.03 2.68
CA ILE A 136 -3.69 9.96 3.47
C ILE A 136 -3.15 10.55 4.78
N ALA A 137 -2.20 11.48 4.71
CA ALA A 137 -1.49 12.02 5.88
C ALA A 137 -2.38 12.91 6.76
N SER A 138 -3.12 13.83 6.16
CA SER A 138 -4.06 14.73 6.87
C SER A 138 -5.51 14.27 6.81
N PHE A 139 -5.73 12.97 6.57
CA PHE A 139 -7.08 12.43 6.52
C PHE A 139 -7.73 12.48 7.91
N HIS A 140 -8.90 13.13 7.99
CA HIS A 140 -9.72 13.17 9.18
C HIS A 140 -10.89 12.19 9.04
N PRO A 141 -10.92 11.09 9.81
CA PRO A 141 -11.94 10.08 9.66
C PRO A 141 -13.31 10.58 10.12
N SER A 142 -14.36 10.30 9.34
CA SER A 142 -15.74 10.52 9.75
C SER A 142 -16.22 9.39 10.67
N LYS A 143 -17.35 9.60 11.37
CA LYS A 143 -17.96 8.55 12.19
C LYS A 143 -18.29 7.28 11.40
N ASN A 144 -18.63 7.43 10.12
CA ASN A 144 -18.92 6.30 9.23
C ASN A 144 -17.64 5.53 8.88
N ASP A 145 -16.52 6.24 8.70
CA ASP A 145 -15.24 5.62 8.37
C ASP A 145 -14.66 4.77 9.50
N LEU A 146 -15.13 4.98 10.74
CA LEU A 146 -14.65 4.30 11.95
C LEU A 146 -15.68 3.32 12.54
N ASN A 147 -16.85 3.16 11.92
CA ASN A 147 -17.94 2.34 12.48
C ASN A 147 -17.77 0.83 12.22
N TYR A 148 -16.55 0.30 12.35
CA TYR A 148 -16.21 -1.08 12.04
C TYR A 148 -17.04 -2.13 12.82
N PRO A 149 -17.38 -1.95 14.10
CA PRO A 149 -18.25 -2.91 14.81
C PRO A 149 -19.66 -3.02 14.20
N ALA A 150 -20.24 -1.90 13.75
CA ALA A 150 -21.59 -1.90 13.16
C ALA A 150 -21.61 -2.27 11.66
N ILE A 151 -20.52 -1.96 10.93
CA ILE A 151 -20.41 -2.30 9.51
C ILE A 151 -20.43 -3.82 9.32
N PHE A 152 -19.84 -4.59 10.24
CA PHE A 152 -19.74 -6.05 10.15
C PHE A 152 -20.87 -6.82 10.85
N SER A 153 -21.62 -6.20 11.77
CA SER A 153 -22.75 -6.88 12.45
C SER A 153 -24.03 -6.89 11.62
N ASN A 154 -24.22 -5.93 10.71
CA ASN A 154 -25.41 -5.80 9.87
C ASN A 154 -25.30 -6.51 8.50
N SER A 155 -24.23 -7.24 8.28
CA SER A 155 -23.86 -7.72 6.96
C SER A 155 -23.40 -9.17 7.06
N ASN A 156 -24.00 -10.05 6.24
CA ASN A 156 -23.52 -11.42 6.12
C ASN A 156 -22.04 -11.36 5.71
N VAL A 157 -21.13 -11.77 6.60
CA VAL A 157 -19.67 -11.69 6.42
C VAL A 157 -19.20 -12.36 5.11
N GLN A 158 -20.03 -13.23 4.52
CA GLN A 158 -19.81 -13.90 3.24
C GLN A 158 -20.12 -13.03 2.00
N ASP A 159 -20.95 -11.98 2.13
CA ASP A 159 -21.47 -11.18 1.01
C ASP A 159 -20.75 -9.83 0.83
N LEU A 160 -19.88 -9.41 1.76
CA LEU A 160 -19.11 -8.18 1.58
C LEU A 160 -17.85 -8.43 0.75
N PRO A 161 -17.65 -7.72 -0.36
CA PRO A 161 -16.35 -7.70 -1.01
C PRO A 161 -15.30 -7.19 -0.02
N PHE A 162 -14.15 -7.88 0.09
CA PHE A 162 -12.97 -7.42 0.83
C PHE A 162 -12.57 -5.97 0.53
N LYS A 163 -12.96 -5.46 -0.64
CA LYS A 163 -12.73 -4.10 -1.13
C LYS A 163 -13.65 -3.02 -0.55
N LEU A 164 -14.82 -3.38 0.01
CA LEU A 164 -15.87 -2.39 0.31
C LEU A 164 -15.76 -1.73 1.70
N VAL A 165 -14.88 -2.19 2.59
CA VAL A 165 -14.72 -1.64 3.96
C VAL A 165 -13.23 -1.55 4.34
N LEU A 166 -12.44 -0.91 3.48
CA LEU A 166 -11.07 -0.52 3.82
C LEU A 166 -11.07 0.91 4.33
N TYR A 167 -10.18 1.19 5.28
CA TYR A 167 -9.96 2.55 5.74
C TYR A 167 -9.56 3.44 4.55
N PRO A 168 -10.17 4.61 4.34
CA PRO A 168 -9.96 5.39 3.12
C PRO A 168 -8.47 5.69 2.81
N PRO A 169 -7.61 6.03 3.78
CA PRO A 169 -6.16 6.13 3.57
C PRO A 169 -5.54 4.87 2.95
N THR A 170 -5.92 3.68 3.41
CA THR A 170 -5.42 2.41 2.86
C THR A 170 -5.85 2.23 1.40
N THR A 171 -7.12 2.48 1.09
CA THR A 171 -7.63 2.41 -0.29
C THR A 171 -6.94 3.42 -1.21
N ASN A 172 -6.75 4.66 -0.73
CA ASN A 172 -6.10 5.73 -1.47
C ASN A 172 -4.63 5.40 -1.76
N THR A 173 -3.89 4.86 -0.77
CA THR A 173 -2.52 4.39 -0.96
C THR A 173 -2.43 3.32 -2.04
N LEU A 174 -3.23 2.25 -1.94
CA LEU A 174 -3.16 1.13 -2.89
C LEU A 174 -3.54 1.56 -4.31
N THR A 175 -4.57 2.40 -4.43
CA THR A 175 -4.99 2.94 -5.73
C THR A 175 -3.89 3.80 -6.34
N LEU A 176 -3.23 4.65 -5.55
CA LEU A 176 -2.11 5.47 -5.99
C LEU A 176 -0.94 4.60 -6.48
N LEU A 177 -0.50 3.62 -5.68
CA LEU A 177 0.60 2.72 -6.03
C LEU A 177 0.34 1.98 -7.35
N SER A 178 -0.86 1.41 -7.51
CA SER A 178 -1.23 0.66 -8.72
C SER A 178 -1.17 1.50 -10.01
N LYS A 179 -1.46 2.80 -9.91
CA LYS A 179 -1.39 3.72 -11.06
C LYS A 179 0.04 4.16 -11.36
N LEU A 180 0.84 4.41 -10.33
CA LEU A 180 2.17 4.99 -10.50
C LEU A 180 3.22 3.98 -10.96
N HIS A 181 3.10 2.71 -10.55
CA HIS A 181 4.09 1.66 -10.80
C HIS A 181 4.50 1.54 -12.28
N PHE A 182 3.56 1.65 -13.22
CA PHE A 182 3.84 1.53 -14.66
C PHE A 182 4.22 2.86 -15.33
N SER A 183 3.93 3.99 -14.69
CA SER A 183 4.11 5.31 -15.31
C SER A 183 5.43 5.95 -14.93
N LEU A 184 5.93 5.75 -13.71
CA LEU A 184 7.17 6.35 -13.22
C LEU A 184 8.39 5.45 -13.43
N SER A 185 9.59 6.01 -13.26
CA SER A 185 10.82 5.21 -13.12
C SER A 185 10.84 4.53 -11.75
N ASN A 186 11.57 3.42 -11.62
CA ASN A 186 11.68 2.67 -10.36
C ASN A 186 12.13 3.56 -9.19
N GLU A 187 13.05 4.50 -9.44
CA GLU A 187 13.54 5.43 -8.42
C GLU A 187 12.44 6.39 -7.94
N LEU A 188 11.76 7.08 -8.88
CA LEU A 188 10.68 8.02 -8.54
C LEU A 188 9.49 7.29 -7.89
N PHE A 189 9.15 6.11 -8.39
CA PHE A 189 8.11 5.27 -7.82
C PHE A 189 8.46 4.87 -6.38
N SER A 190 9.69 4.37 -6.13
CA SER A 190 10.13 3.98 -4.79
C SER A 190 9.99 5.14 -3.79
N GLN A 191 10.43 6.34 -4.17
CA GLN A 191 10.34 7.52 -3.30
C GLN A 191 8.90 7.84 -2.91
N ILE A 192 7.99 7.96 -3.90
CA ILE A 192 6.59 8.28 -3.64
C ILE A 192 5.89 7.15 -2.89
N ALA A 193 6.17 5.91 -3.26
CA ALA A 193 5.57 4.74 -2.63
C ALA A 193 5.95 4.67 -1.15
N ASN A 194 7.23 4.88 -0.83
CA ASN A 194 7.69 4.96 0.55
C ASN A 194 6.98 6.08 1.31
N THR A 195 6.85 7.28 0.75
CA THR A 195 6.10 8.37 1.40
C THR A 195 4.63 8.01 1.64
N ALA A 196 3.95 7.44 0.64
CA ALA A 196 2.55 7.07 0.73
C ALA A 196 2.28 5.94 1.75
N ILE A 197 3.15 4.92 1.78
CA ILE A 197 3.01 3.78 2.70
C ILE A 197 3.27 4.24 4.13
N ASN A 198 4.33 5.01 4.39
CA ASN A 198 4.60 5.52 5.74
C ASN A 198 3.45 6.41 6.25
N ALA A 199 2.96 7.34 5.43
CA ALA A 199 1.80 8.17 5.77
C ALA A 199 0.53 7.34 6.06
N CYS A 200 0.34 6.24 5.33
CA CYS A 200 -0.79 5.33 5.55
C CYS A 200 -0.68 4.59 6.88
N VAL A 201 0.50 4.07 7.20
CA VAL A 201 0.77 3.42 8.50
C VAL A 201 0.49 4.40 9.63
N ASP A 202 1.03 5.62 9.56
CA ASP A 202 0.82 6.65 10.58
C ASP A 202 -0.67 7.01 10.73
N SER A 203 -1.39 7.14 9.61
CA SER A 203 -2.83 7.42 9.60
C SER A 203 -3.66 6.30 10.23
N ILE A 204 -3.32 5.03 9.96
CA ILE A 204 -3.97 3.86 10.56
C ILE A 204 -3.74 3.85 12.08
N LEU A 205 -2.50 4.06 12.52
CA LEU A 205 -2.16 4.05 13.95
C LEU A 205 -2.82 5.21 14.69
N HIS A 206 -2.93 6.39 14.07
CA HIS A 206 -3.61 7.55 14.64
C HIS A 206 -5.13 7.36 14.77
N ALA A 207 -5.73 6.48 13.97
CA ALA A 207 -7.15 6.16 14.02
C ALA A 207 -7.52 5.16 15.14
N ILE A 208 -6.56 4.39 15.67
CA ILE A 208 -6.79 3.42 16.77
C ILE A 208 -7.60 4.02 17.94
N PRO A 209 -7.19 5.14 18.57
CA PRO A 209 -7.91 5.71 19.71
C PRO A 209 -9.24 6.38 19.33
N GLN A 210 -9.50 6.61 18.03
CA GLN A 210 -10.70 7.30 17.55
C GLN A 210 -11.86 6.34 17.28
N ILE A 211 -11.58 5.03 17.27
CA ILE A 211 -12.59 4.02 17.02
C ILE A 211 -13.57 3.99 18.20
N PRO A 212 -14.87 4.18 17.95
CA PRO A 212 -15.90 4.09 18.98
C PRO A 212 -15.98 2.63 19.44
N SER A 213 -15.28 2.32 20.54
CA SER A 213 -15.10 0.95 20.98
C SER A 213 -15.95 0.62 22.20
N ASN A 214 -16.47 -0.61 22.20
CA ASN A 214 -16.97 -1.25 23.41
C ASN A 214 -15.85 -2.06 24.10
N ASN A 215 -14.78 -2.38 23.36
CA ASN A 215 -13.63 -3.15 23.85
C ASN A 215 -12.29 -2.49 23.49
N GLU A 216 -11.29 -2.62 24.36
CA GLU A 216 -9.91 -2.12 24.14
C GLU A 216 -9.24 -2.70 22.88
N LEU A 217 -9.74 -3.84 22.38
CA LEU A 217 -9.22 -4.52 21.19
C LEU A 217 -9.68 -3.95 19.84
N ASP A 218 -10.84 -3.29 19.78
CA ASP A 218 -11.48 -2.90 18.50
C ASP A 218 -10.54 -2.05 17.64
N GLY A 219 -9.86 -1.09 18.27
CA GLY A 219 -8.90 -0.23 17.59
C GLY A 219 -7.67 -1.00 17.07
N LYS A 220 -7.15 -1.94 17.85
CA LYS A 220 -5.99 -2.75 17.48
C LYS A 220 -6.31 -3.73 16.36
N LEU A 221 -7.49 -4.34 16.38
CA LEU A 221 -7.96 -5.26 15.34
C LEU A 221 -8.26 -4.55 14.03
N PHE A 222 -8.83 -3.35 14.09
CA PHE A 222 -8.93 -2.46 12.94
C PHE A 222 -7.56 -2.18 12.31
N ALA A 223 -6.58 -1.79 13.12
CA ALA A 223 -5.24 -1.46 12.62
C ALA A 223 -4.57 -2.69 12.03
N LEU A 224 -4.65 -3.83 12.72
CA LEU A 224 -4.09 -5.10 12.26
C LEU A 224 -4.68 -5.50 10.90
N ARG A 225 -6.00 -5.42 10.72
CA ARG A 225 -6.67 -5.71 9.44
C ARG A 225 -6.10 -4.84 8.30
N ASN A 226 -6.07 -3.52 8.48
CA ASN A 226 -5.64 -2.61 7.43
C ASN A 226 -4.15 -2.77 7.11
N LEU A 227 -3.30 -3.03 8.12
CA LEU A 227 -1.86 -3.23 7.92
C LEU A 227 -1.56 -4.59 7.27
N CYS A 228 -2.26 -5.67 7.62
CA CYS A 228 -2.11 -6.96 6.95
C CYS A 228 -2.52 -6.88 5.48
N ILE A 229 -3.62 -6.19 5.17
CA ILE A 229 -4.02 -5.97 3.78
C ILE A 229 -3.00 -5.10 3.04
N LEU A 230 -2.52 -4.01 3.66
CA LEU A 230 -1.48 -3.18 3.09
C LEU A 230 -0.22 -3.99 2.78
N ARG A 231 0.27 -4.78 3.75
CA ARG A 231 1.41 -5.70 3.60
C ARG A 231 1.23 -6.60 2.38
N ASP A 232 0.12 -7.33 2.31
CA ASP A 232 -0.09 -8.33 1.26
C ASP A 232 -0.21 -7.70 -0.14
N GLN A 233 -0.79 -6.50 -0.23
CA GLN A 233 -0.99 -5.80 -1.50
C GLN A 233 0.27 -5.07 -2.01
N ILE A 234 1.26 -4.81 -1.16
CA ILE A 234 2.51 -4.15 -1.58
C ILE A 234 3.64 -5.13 -1.92
N ILE A 235 3.51 -6.42 -1.59
CA ILE A 235 4.49 -7.47 -1.95
C ILE A 235 4.87 -7.48 -3.45
N PRO A 236 3.95 -7.26 -4.41
CA PRO A 236 4.31 -7.26 -5.83
C PRO A 236 5.24 -6.13 -6.26
N PHE A 237 5.40 -5.08 -5.44
CA PHE A 237 6.26 -3.94 -5.76
C PHE A 237 7.67 -4.19 -5.21
N THR A 238 8.63 -4.49 -6.09
CA THR A 238 10.01 -4.79 -5.68
C THR A 238 10.76 -3.58 -5.11
N GLU A 239 10.29 -2.37 -5.36
CA GLU A 239 10.95 -1.12 -4.99
C GLU A 239 10.63 -0.64 -3.57
N VAL A 240 9.79 -1.36 -2.81
CA VAL A 240 9.27 -0.92 -1.50
C VAL A 240 9.71 -1.79 -0.32
N ASP A 241 10.76 -2.60 -0.47
CA ASP A 241 11.27 -3.52 0.56
C ASP A 241 11.44 -2.88 1.95
N THR A 242 11.93 -1.65 2.00
CA THR A 242 12.13 -0.94 3.28
C THR A 242 10.82 -0.60 3.96
N SER A 243 9.82 -0.13 3.22
CA SER A 243 8.49 0.16 3.75
C SER A 243 7.71 -1.11 4.06
N LEU A 244 7.87 -2.17 3.27
CA LEU A 244 7.29 -3.50 3.56
C LEU A 244 7.76 -4.01 4.93
N ARG A 245 9.07 -3.99 5.20
CA ARG A 245 9.62 -4.39 6.52
C ARG A 245 9.07 -3.56 7.68
N LYS A 246 8.81 -2.27 7.46
CA LYS A 246 8.17 -1.42 8.49
C LYS A 246 6.74 -1.84 8.76
N VAL A 247 5.95 -2.10 7.71
CA VAL A 247 4.57 -2.59 7.86
C VAL A 247 4.58 -3.94 8.59
N GLU A 248 5.46 -4.87 8.20
CA GLU A 248 5.62 -6.16 8.88
C GLU A 248 5.97 -6.02 10.36
N THR A 249 6.90 -5.13 10.69
CA THR A 249 7.24 -4.82 12.09
C THR A 249 6.02 -4.35 12.88
N LYS A 250 5.20 -3.45 12.31
CA LYS A 250 3.98 -2.98 13.00
C LYS A 250 2.89 -4.03 13.11
N VAL A 251 2.74 -4.90 12.11
CA VAL A 251 1.88 -6.09 12.21
C VAL A 251 2.33 -6.99 13.36
N GLN A 252 3.64 -7.27 13.47
CA GLN A 252 4.18 -8.10 14.54
C GLN A 252 3.99 -7.48 15.94
N GLU A 253 4.22 -6.17 16.09
CA GLU A 253 3.98 -5.44 17.34
C GLU A 253 2.50 -5.55 17.76
N LEU A 254 1.56 -5.26 16.85
CA LEU A 254 0.12 -5.33 17.12
C LEU A 254 -0.35 -6.75 17.44
N CYS A 255 0.08 -7.75 16.67
CA CYS A 255 -0.17 -9.17 16.99
C CYS A 255 0.30 -9.48 18.41
N GLY A 256 1.47 -8.95 18.79
CA GLY A 256 2.01 -9.15 20.13
C GLY A 256 1.20 -8.49 21.23
N GLU A 257 0.73 -7.27 21.03
CA GLU A 257 -0.16 -6.59 21.97
C GLU A 257 -1.51 -7.29 22.12
N ILE A 258 -2.11 -7.73 21.02
CA ILE A 258 -3.38 -8.46 21.01
C ILE A 258 -3.22 -9.79 21.75
N CYS A 259 -2.16 -10.55 21.48
CA CYS A 259 -1.89 -11.79 22.20
C CYS A 259 -1.66 -11.55 23.70
N ASN A 260 -0.95 -10.48 24.07
CA ASN A 260 -0.74 -10.12 25.46
C ASN A 260 -2.03 -9.73 26.17
N TYR A 261 -2.96 -9.07 25.46
CA TYR A 261 -4.29 -8.80 25.98
C TYR A 261 -5.02 -10.10 26.29
N PHE A 262 -5.11 -11.03 25.34
CA PHE A 262 -5.76 -12.33 25.56
C PHE A 262 -5.11 -13.12 26.72
N LEU A 263 -3.78 -13.17 26.79
CA LEU A 263 -3.08 -13.83 27.92
C LEU A 263 -3.43 -13.21 29.27
N LYS A 264 -3.56 -11.88 29.36
CA LYS A 264 -4.00 -11.20 30.59
C LYS A 264 -5.46 -11.53 30.92
N THR A 265 -6.33 -11.57 29.92
CA THR A 265 -7.76 -11.90 30.10
C THR A 265 -7.94 -13.35 30.56
N PHE A 266 -7.08 -14.27 30.10
CA PHE A 266 -7.17 -15.67 30.50
C PHE A 266 -6.75 -15.92 31.96
N CYS A 267 -5.73 -15.22 32.46
CA CYS A 267 -5.18 -15.41 33.81
C CYS A 267 -4.97 -14.08 34.57
N PRO A 268 -6.02 -13.29 34.85
CA PRO A 268 -5.89 -11.92 35.34
C PRO A 268 -5.31 -11.83 36.75
N SER A 269 -5.84 -12.60 37.71
CA SER A 269 -5.37 -12.51 39.10
C SER A 269 -4.05 -13.28 39.30
N GLY A 270 -3.88 -14.43 38.64
CA GLY A 270 -2.65 -15.20 38.72
C GLY A 270 -1.42 -14.42 38.20
N LEU A 271 -1.58 -13.66 37.12
CA LEU A 271 -0.52 -12.78 36.59
C LEU A 271 -0.23 -11.57 37.47
N GLN A 272 -1.24 -11.03 38.14
CA GLN A 272 -1.07 -9.90 39.05
C GLN A 272 -0.30 -10.33 40.31
N VAL A 273 -0.71 -11.44 40.92
CA VAL A 273 0.00 -12.03 42.07
C VAL A 273 1.45 -12.35 41.70
N LEU A 274 1.70 -12.93 40.52
CA LEU A 274 3.04 -13.19 40.01
C LEU A 274 3.92 -11.95 39.85
N ARG A 275 3.34 -10.80 39.48
CA ARG A 275 4.10 -9.55 39.30
C ARG A 275 4.52 -8.95 40.64
N ASP A 276 3.66 -9.07 41.64
CA ASP A 276 3.90 -8.54 42.98
C ASP A 276 4.74 -9.51 43.85
N PHE A 277 5.02 -10.71 43.33
CA PHE A 277 5.78 -11.75 44.02
C PHE A 277 7.29 -11.55 43.89
N VAL A 278 7.97 -11.33 45.02
CA VAL A 278 9.44 -11.30 45.11
C VAL A 278 9.94 -12.71 45.41
N PHE A 279 10.60 -13.35 44.44
CA PHE A 279 11.02 -14.76 44.50
C PHE A 279 12.15 -15.08 45.50
N ASP A 280 12.80 -14.06 46.06
CA ASP A 280 14.00 -14.24 46.90
C ASP A 280 13.71 -14.64 48.35
N ASP A 281 12.47 -14.49 48.83
CA ASP A 281 12.05 -14.88 50.17
C ASP A 281 10.79 -15.75 50.14
N LYS A 282 10.95 -17.06 50.41
CA LYS A 282 9.94 -18.05 50.90
C LYS A 282 9.35 -19.06 49.89
N SER A 283 8.21 -19.66 50.27
CA SER A 283 8.05 -21.09 50.59
C SER A 283 7.35 -21.90 49.48
N GLN A 284 7.68 -23.18 49.31
CA GLN A 284 7.08 -24.06 48.28
C GLN A 284 5.53 -24.08 48.28
N ASN A 285 4.89 -23.74 49.41
CA ASN A 285 3.44 -23.72 49.53
C ASN A 285 2.80 -22.51 48.85
N GLU A 286 3.43 -21.33 48.90
CA GLU A 286 2.92 -20.11 48.26
C GLU A 286 2.97 -20.24 46.73
N ILE A 287 4.06 -20.83 46.20
CA ILE A 287 4.21 -21.12 44.77
C ILE A 287 3.11 -22.07 44.28
N LYS A 288 2.78 -23.12 45.05
CA LYS A 288 1.71 -24.07 44.69
C LYS A 288 0.32 -23.43 44.66
N VAL A 289 0.04 -22.48 45.54
CA VAL A 289 -1.23 -21.73 45.54
C VAL A 289 -1.34 -20.89 44.27
N ILE A 290 -0.27 -20.17 43.90
CA ILE A 290 -0.23 -19.35 42.67
C ILE A 290 -0.39 -20.23 41.42
N GLN A 291 0.31 -21.37 41.36
CA GLN A 291 0.15 -22.32 40.25
C GLN A 291 -1.29 -22.81 40.09
N SER A 292 -1.94 -23.16 41.20
CA SER A 292 -3.31 -23.68 41.20
C SER A 292 -4.30 -22.60 40.76
N GLN A 293 -4.13 -21.37 41.26
CA GLN A 293 -4.94 -20.22 40.88
C GLN A 293 -4.83 -19.91 39.37
N ILE A 294 -3.62 -19.93 38.80
CA ILE A 294 -3.41 -19.71 37.35
C ILE A 294 -4.13 -20.78 36.52
N ILE A 295 -4.02 -22.05 36.91
CA ILE A 295 -4.64 -23.17 36.19
C ILE A 295 -6.18 -23.06 36.28
N GLU A 296 -6.73 -22.78 37.46
CA GLU A 296 -8.18 -22.65 37.65
C GLU A 296 -8.77 -21.48 36.84
N GLU A 297 -8.12 -20.32 36.84
CA GLU A 297 -8.52 -19.17 36.01
C GLU A 297 -8.49 -19.52 34.53
N LEU A 298 -7.41 -20.18 34.07
CA LEU A 298 -7.25 -20.56 32.68
C LEU A 298 -8.36 -21.53 32.23
N VAL A 299 -8.69 -22.53 33.05
CA VAL A 299 -9.78 -23.47 32.75
C VAL A 299 -11.11 -22.74 32.69
N HIS A 300 -11.43 -21.88 33.67
CA HIS A 300 -12.70 -21.15 33.72
C HIS A 300 -12.84 -20.16 32.56
N ASN A 301 -11.80 -19.40 32.26
CA ASN A 301 -11.82 -18.38 31.22
C ASN A 301 -11.65 -18.96 29.80
N SER A 302 -11.08 -20.16 29.65
CA SER A 302 -11.01 -20.86 28.35
C SER A 302 -12.39 -21.25 27.79
N ILE A 303 -13.43 -21.27 28.62
CA ILE A 303 -14.81 -21.56 28.22
C ILE A 303 -15.51 -20.28 27.71
N ASN A 304 -15.25 -19.15 28.37
CA ASN A 304 -15.74 -17.81 27.96
C ASN A 304 -14.95 -17.23 26.78
N SER A 305 -13.70 -17.66 26.58
CA SER A 305 -12.81 -17.16 25.53
C SER A 305 -13.29 -17.39 24.10
N LYS A 306 -14.25 -18.29 23.86
CA LYS A 306 -14.87 -18.43 22.53
C LYS A 306 -15.56 -17.15 22.10
N GLU A 307 -16.25 -16.44 23.00
CA GLU A 307 -16.91 -15.17 22.68
C GLU A 307 -15.89 -14.06 22.44
N ASP A 308 -14.83 -14.02 23.25
CA ASP A 308 -13.72 -13.07 23.09
C ASP A 308 -12.92 -13.31 21.80
N LEU A 309 -12.74 -14.55 21.38
CA LEU A 309 -12.06 -14.90 20.12
C LEU A 309 -12.96 -14.72 18.90
N ASN A 310 -14.29 -14.79 19.04
CA ASN A 310 -15.23 -14.51 17.96
C ASN A 310 -15.08 -13.09 17.40
N ILE A 311 -14.64 -12.12 18.22
CA ILE A 311 -14.36 -10.75 17.74
C ILE A 311 -13.29 -10.73 16.64
N LEU A 312 -12.37 -11.68 16.64
CA LEU A 312 -11.32 -11.78 15.62
C LEU A 312 -11.93 -12.07 14.24
N HIS A 313 -12.99 -12.87 14.17
CA HIS A 313 -13.70 -13.17 12.91
C HIS A 313 -14.44 -11.96 12.34
N VAL A 314 -14.81 -11.00 13.19
CA VAL A 314 -15.44 -9.75 12.74
C VAL A 314 -14.45 -8.90 11.96
N TYR A 315 -13.19 -8.85 12.42
CA TYR A 315 -12.17 -7.97 11.86
C TYR A 315 -11.27 -8.64 10.82
N LEU A 316 -10.84 -9.87 11.05
CA LEU A 316 -9.76 -10.50 10.30
C LEU A 316 -10.29 -11.50 9.27
N HIS A 317 -9.66 -11.50 8.08
CA HIS A 317 -9.88 -12.53 7.09
C HIS A 317 -9.29 -13.88 7.54
N GLN A 318 -9.80 -15.00 7.01
CA GLN A 318 -9.37 -16.36 7.35
C GLN A 318 -7.84 -16.54 7.40
N VAL A 319 -7.11 -15.96 6.45
CA VAL A 319 -5.64 -16.06 6.40
C VAL A 319 -4.98 -15.32 7.57
N HIS A 320 -5.35 -14.06 7.80
CA HIS A 320 -4.78 -13.23 8.89
C HIS A 320 -5.22 -13.71 10.27
N LEU A 321 -6.44 -14.23 10.38
CA LEU A 321 -6.95 -14.88 11.58
C LEU A 321 -6.09 -16.09 11.93
N LYS A 322 -5.84 -16.98 10.95
CA LYS A 322 -5.00 -18.16 11.17
C LYS A 322 -3.58 -17.76 11.58
N GLU A 323 -3.00 -16.75 10.93
CA GLU A 323 -1.69 -16.21 11.28
C GLU A 323 -1.65 -15.72 12.75
N LEU A 324 -2.64 -14.93 13.17
CA LEU A 324 -2.74 -14.45 14.56
C LEU A 324 -2.93 -15.59 15.57
N LEU A 325 -3.77 -16.59 15.25
CA LEU A 325 -4.01 -17.72 16.13
C LEU A 325 -2.76 -18.58 16.31
N GLU A 326 -1.97 -18.82 15.27
CA GLU A 326 -0.69 -19.52 15.39
C GLU A 326 0.32 -18.74 16.25
N ILE A 327 0.36 -17.40 16.11
CA ILE A 327 1.18 -16.54 16.98
C ILE A 327 0.71 -16.63 18.44
N LEU A 328 -0.61 -16.63 18.67
CA LEU A 328 -1.20 -16.77 20.01
C LEU A 328 -0.84 -18.12 20.63
N LYS A 329 -0.98 -19.22 19.87
CA LYS A 329 -0.60 -20.58 20.30
C LYS A 329 0.87 -20.63 20.70
N ALA A 330 1.77 -20.12 19.84
CA ALA A 330 3.20 -20.07 20.13
C ALA A 330 3.50 -19.26 21.41
N ARG A 331 2.80 -18.13 21.62
CA ARG A 331 2.96 -17.32 22.84
C ARG A 331 2.44 -18.01 24.10
N ILE A 332 1.33 -18.74 24.02
CA ILE A 332 0.80 -19.54 25.14
C ILE A 332 1.83 -20.61 25.55
N VAL A 333 2.39 -21.34 24.58
CA VAL A 333 3.42 -22.36 24.86
C VAL A 333 4.67 -21.71 25.48
N TYR A 334 5.15 -20.62 24.90
CA TYR A 334 6.30 -19.89 25.43
C TYR A 334 6.07 -19.37 26.85
N PHE A 335 4.87 -18.86 27.13
CA PHE A 335 4.50 -18.37 28.45
C PHE A 335 4.45 -19.51 29.47
N ALA A 336 3.86 -20.65 29.11
CA ALA A 336 3.83 -21.86 29.94
C ALA A 336 5.25 -22.31 30.30
N HIS A 337 6.14 -22.39 29.31
CA HIS A 337 7.54 -22.79 29.51
C HIS A 337 8.29 -21.83 30.45
N LYS A 338 8.09 -20.51 30.29
CA LYS A 338 8.68 -19.51 31.20
C LYS A 338 8.21 -19.70 32.64
N LEU A 339 6.93 -19.96 32.85
CA LEU A 339 6.39 -20.21 34.19
C LEU A 339 6.94 -21.50 34.80
N THR A 340 7.09 -22.57 34.02
CA THR A 340 7.72 -23.83 34.44
C THR A 340 9.13 -23.60 35.00
N ILE A 341 9.93 -22.79 34.30
CA ILE A 341 11.28 -22.42 34.75
C ILE A 341 11.23 -21.59 36.04
N LEU A 342 10.35 -20.58 36.09
CA LEU A 342 10.19 -19.71 37.26
C LEU A 342 9.76 -20.49 38.51
N PHE A 343 8.81 -21.42 38.37
CA PHE A 343 8.31 -22.23 39.46
C PHE A 343 9.19 -23.43 39.82
N ARG A 344 10.19 -23.75 38.99
CA ARG A 344 11.03 -24.96 39.11
C ARG A 344 10.19 -26.25 39.18
N ASP A 345 9.10 -26.29 38.42
CA ASP A 345 8.15 -27.39 38.37
C ASP A 345 8.02 -27.92 36.94
N GLN A 346 8.63 -29.08 36.68
CA GLN A 346 8.71 -29.68 35.34
C GLN A 346 7.36 -30.15 34.78
N ASP A 347 6.35 -30.38 35.63
CA ASP A 347 5.03 -30.81 35.19
C ASP A 347 4.03 -29.66 35.06
N PHE A 348 4.40 -28.45 35.49
CA PHE A 348 3.56 -27.26 35.35
C PHE A 348 3.21 -26.98 33.88
N GLU A 349 4.17 -27.11 32.95
CA GLU A 349 3.96 -26.87 31.53
C GLU A 349 2.82 -27.74 30.97
N LYS A 350 2.83 -29.04 31.30
CA LYS A 350 1.80 -29.98 30.83
C LYS A 350 0.43 -29.61 31.38
N ARG A 351 0.35 -29.34 32.69
CA ARG A 351 -0.91 -28.96 33.35
C ARG A 351 -1.48 -27.66 32.78
N PHE A 352 -0.61 -26.68 32.50
CA PHE A 352 -1.01 -25.41 31.89
C PHE A 352 -1.51 -25.60 30.45
N LEU A 353 -0.81 -26.37 29.63
CA LEU A 353 -1.21 -26.64 28.25
C LEU A 353 -2.50 -27.47 28.16
N GLU A 354 -2.72 -28.40 29.09
CA GLU A 354 -3.98 -29.13 29.22
C GLU A 354 -5.15 -28.19 29.54
N ALA A 355 -4.95 -27.25 30.47
CA ALA A 355 -5.92 -26.21 30.77
C ALA A 355 -6.15 -25.23 29.59
N ALA A 356 -5.11 -24.91 28.82
CA ALA A 356 -5.20 -24.05 27.63
C ALA A 356 -5.80 -24.73 26.38
N LYS A 357 -6.01 -26.05 26.41
CA LYS A 357 -6.41 -26.86 25.25
C LYS A 357 -7.63 -26.33 24.47
N PRO A 358 -8.68 -25.77 25.11
CA PRO A 358 -9.81 -25.18 24.38
C PRO A 358 -9.41 -23.98 23.51
N ILE A 359 -8.42 -23.18 23.94
CA ILE A 359 -7.89 -22.02 23.21
C ILE A 359 -6.93 -22.48 22.12
N LEU A 360 -6.10 -23.49 22.40
CA LEU A 360 -5.13 -24.03 21.43
C LEU A 360 -5.80 -24.76 20.26
N ASN A 361 -6.99 -25.31 20.47
CA ASN A 361 -7.78 -26.02 19.46
C ASN A 361 -8.75 -25.11 18.70
N TYR A 362 -8.80 -23.81 19.04
CA TYR A 362 -9.46 -22.78 18.23
C TYR A 362 -8.66 -22.58 16.93
#